data_AF-A0A3D0P288-F1
#
_entry.id   AF-A0A3D0P288-F1
#
_cell.length_a   1.000
_cell.length_b   1.000
_cell.length_c   1.000
_cell.angle_alpha   90.00
_cell.angle_beta   90.00
_cell.angle_gamma   90.00
#
_symmetry.space_group_name_H-M   'P 1'
#
loop_
_entity.id
_entity.type
_entity.pdbx_description
1 polymer ?
#
loop_
_entity_poly.entity_id
_entity_poly.type
_entity_poly.pdbx_seq_one_letter_code
_entity_poly.pdbx_strand_id
1 'polypeptide(L)'
;MSQPRGGATPAPVKGGVSRLKVQYITQGGVRPPTFILFTTGGGKGGLHFSYLRYVENRLREAFGFFATPLKIKERHKTKTK
;
A
#
# COMPACT_ATOMS: atom_id res chain seq x y z
N MET A 1 -29.51 7.19 44.42
CA MET A 1 -28.37 7.76 43.67
C MET A 1 -27.82 6.70 42.72
N SER A 2 -28.07 6.84 41.41
CA SER A 2 -27.64 5.90 40.37
C SER A 2 -26.22 6.18 39.93
N GLN A 3 -25.38 5.15 39.82
CA GLN A 3 -24.10 5.28 39.13
C GLN A 3 -24.33 5.31 37.61
N PRO A 4 -23.66 6.21 36.85
CA PRO A 4 -23.85 6.30 35.41
C PRO A 4 -23.16 5.13 34.69
N ARG A 5 -23.89 4.51 33.76
CA ARG A 5 -23.35 3.53 32.80
C ARG A 5 -22.42 4.25 31.81
N GLY A 6 -21.12 4.23 32.07
CA GLY A 6 -20.11 4.64 31.11
C GLY A 6 -19.96 3.62 30.00
N GLY A 7 -20.55 3.87 28.83
CA GLY A 7 -20.29 3.12 27.61
C GLY A 7 -18.87 3.39 27.14
N ALA A 8 -17.94 2.48 27.44
CA ALA A 8 -16.59 2.52 26.90
C ALA A 8 -16.62 2.11 25.43
N THR A 9 -16.80 3.09 24.53
CA THR A 9 -16.33 2.91 23.15
C THR A 9 -14.82 2.61 23.21
N PRO A 10 -14.32 1.55 22.56
CA PRO A 10 -12.90 1.23 22.62
C PRO A 10 -12.12 2.44 22.13
N ALA A 11 -11.17 2.91 22.96
CA ALA A 11 -10.32 4.04 22.65
C ALA A 11 -9.68 3.84 21.26
N PRO A 12 -9.69 4.86 20.37
CA PRO A 12 -9.04 4.73 19.08
C PRO A 12 -7.58 4.38 19.34
N VAL A 13 -7.11 3.28 18.74
CA VAL A 13 -5.74 2.77 18.88
C VAL A 13 -4.73 3.86 18.51
N LYS A 14 -4.32 4.63 19.50
CA LYS A 14 -3.33 5.70 19.42
C LYS A 14 -1.95 5.04 19.49
N GLY A 15 -1.63 4.22 18.49
CA GLY A 15 -0.41 3.41 18.48
C GLY A 15 -0.40 2.20 17.56
N GLY A 16 -1.45 1.99 16.74
CA GLY A 16 -1.40 0.95 15.72
C GLY A 16 -0.43 1.34 14.61
N VAL A 17 0.61 0.53 14.38
CA VAL A 17 1.47 0.58 13.18
C VAL A 17 0.57 0.94 12.00
N SER A 18 0.78 2.10 11.39
CA SER A 18 -0.05 2.52 10.26
C SER A 18 0.08 1.43 9.20
N ARG A 19 -0.95 0.60 9.04
CA ARG A 19 -0.88 -0.55 8.14
C ARG A 19 -0.61 -0.01 6.75
N LEU A 20 0.55 -0.38 6.20
CA LEU A 20 0.92 -0.06 4.84
C LEU A 20 -0.12 -0.70 3.92
N LYS A 21 -0.90 0.12 3.23
CA LYS A 21 -1.95 -0.36 2.32
C LYS A 21 -1.72 0.24 0.95
N VAL A 22 -1.72 -0.61 -0.07
CA VAL A 22 -1.76 -0.17 -1.48
C VAL A 22 -3.16 0.39 -1.73
N GLN A 23 -3.22 1.65 -2.14
CA GLN A 23 -4.48 2.34 -2.46
C GLN A 23 -4.88 2.03 -3.90
N TYR A 24 -3.97 2.28 -4.83
CA TYR A 24 -4.17 2.06 -6.25
C TYR A 24 -2.82 1.88 -6.96
N ILE A 25 -2.89 1.35 -8.18
CA ILE A 25 -1.74 1.12 -9.06
C ILE A 25 -2.05 1.79 -10.39
N THR A 26 -1.07 2.49 -10.97
CA THR A 26 -1.20 3.10 -12.30
C THR A 26 -0.02 2.70 -13.19
N GLN A 27 -0.26 2.57 -14.49
CA GLN A 27 0.80 2.46 -15.47
C GLN A 27 1.32 3.86 -15.81
N GLY A 28 2.60 4.12 -15.56
CA GLY A 28 3.27 5.39 -15.85
C GLY A 28 4.15 5.35 -17.11
N GLY A 29 4.36 4.19 -17.70
CA GLY A 29 5.20 4.03 -18.90
C GLY A 29 4.93 2.71 -19.63
N VAL A 30 5.22 2.69 -20.93
CA VAL A 30 4.88 1.57 -21.84
C VAL A 30 6.10 0.72 -22.22
N ARG A 31 7.27 1.33 -22.47
CA ARG A 31 8.50 0.63 -22.88
C ARG A 31 9.68 1.09 -22.03
N PRO A 32 10.06 0.36 -20.96
CA PRO A 32 9.43 -0.84 -20.42
C PRO A 32 8.14 -0.54 -19.61
N PRO A 33 7.19 -1.48 -19.51
CA PRO A 33 5.97 -1.29 -18.72
C PRO A 33 6.32 -0.92 -17.27
N THR A 34 5.90 0.27 -16.86
CA THR A 34 6.25 0.85 -15.56
C THR A 34 4.99 1.06 -14.76
N PHE A 35 4.90 0.45 -13.58
CA PHE A 35 3.79 0.57 -12.65
C PHE A 35 4.19 1.39 -11.43
N ILE A 36 3.32 2.30 -11.02
CA ILE A 36 3.48 3.14 -9.84
C ILE A 36 2.43 2.72 -8.81
N LEU A 37 2.88 2.24 -7.66
CA LEU A 37 2.02 1.86 -6.53
C LEU A 37 1.90 3.02 -5.58
N PHE A 38 0.67 3.45 -5.32
CA PHE A 38 0.39 4.48 -4.33
C PHE A 38 0.02 3.83 -3.00
N THR A 39 0.84 4.02 -1.98
CA THR A 39 0.64 3.43 -0.65
C THR A 39 0.21 4.47 0.39
N THR A 40 -0.62 4.05 1.35
CA THR A 40 -0.91 4.83 2.57
C THR A 40 -0.03 4.33 3.71
N GLY A 41 0.52 5.26 4.49
CA GLY A 41 1.43 4.97 5.60
C GLY A 41 2.84 5.46 5.28
N GLY A 42 3.15 6.69 5.70
CA GLY A 42 4.49 7.30 5.59
C GLY A 42 5.41 6.89 6.74
N GLY A 43 5.48 5.60 7.05
CA GLY A 43 6.46 5.05 7.99
C GLY A 43 7.82 4.83 7.33
N LYS A 44 8.88 4.63 8.13
CA LYS A 44 10.28 4.48 7.67
C LYS A 44 10.56 3.31 6.71
N GLY A 45 9.62 2.39 6.50
CA GLY A 45 9.75 1.28 5.58
C GLY A 45 8.58 1.25 4.60
N GLY A 46 8.86 1.39 3.31
CA GLY A 46 7.89 1.14 2.24
C GLY A 46 7.53 -0.35 2.13
N LEU A 47 6.98 -0.74 1.00
CA LEU A 47 6.65 -2.15 0.71
C LEU A 47 7.94 -2.97 0.74
N HIS A 48 7.93 -4.05 1.51
CA HIS A 48 9.02 -5.00 1.50
C HIS A 48 9.20 -5.58 0.08
N PHE A 49 10.43 -5.86 -0.32
CA PHE A 49 10.75 -6.31 -1.69
C PHE A 49 9.97 -7.57 -2.08
N SER A 50 9.68 -8.46 -1.12
CA SER A 50 8.89 -9.67 -1.37
C SER A 50 7.47 -9.37 -1.85
N TYR A 51 6.85 -8.32 -1.30
CA TYR A 51 5.51 -7.90 -1.74
C TYR A 51 5.56 -7.23 -3.11
N LEU A 52 6.62 -6.47 -3.41
CA LEU A 52 6.84 -5.92 -4.75
C LEU A 52 7.01 -7.04 -5.80
N ARG A 53 7.79 -8.08 -5.47
CA ARG A 53 7.94 -9.27 -6.32
C ARG A 53 6.63 -10.03 -6.49
N TYR A 54 5.84 -10.16 -5.44
CA TYR A 54 4.50 -10.75 -5.52
C TYR A 54 3.60 -10.00 -6.50
N VAL A 55 3.54 -8.67 -6.40
CA VAL A 55 2.75 -7.83 -7.33
C VAL A 55 3.29 -7.96 -8.76
N GLU A 56 4.61 -7.97 -8.94
CA GLU A 56 5.23 -8.17 -10.26
C GLU A 56 4.78 -9.49 -10.90
N ASN A 57 4.86 -10.60 -10.16
CA ASN A 57 4.48 -11.91 -10.66
C ASN A 57 2.99 -11.97 -11.01
N ARG A 58 2.12 -11.38 -10.18
CA ARG A 58 0.68 -11.29 -10.49
C ARG A 58 0.39 -10.47 -11.74
N LEU A 59 1.12 -9.38 -11.97
CA LEU A 59 0.99 -8.61 -13.20
C LEU A 59 1.48 -9.40 -14.43
N ARG A 60 2.54 -10.20 -14.29
CA ARG A 60 3.01 -11.09 -15.37
C ARG A 60 1.99 -12.17 -15.70
N GLU A 61 1.43 -12.81 -14.68
CA GLU A 61 0.40 -13.85 -14.84
C GLU A 61 -0.88 -13.30 -15.51
N ALA A 62 -1.31 -12.10 -15.12
CA ALA A 62 -2.55 -11.52 -15.64
C ALA A 62 -2.44 -10.97 -17.07
N PHE A 63 -1.29 -10.40 -17.45
CA PHE A 63 -1.13 -9.68 -18.73
C PHE A 63 -0.10 -10.30 -19.68
N GLY A 64 0.61 -11.36 -19.29
CA GLY A 64 1.50 -12.10 -20.19
C GLY A 64 2.83 -11.42 -20.54
N PHE A 65 3.42 -10.64 -19.62
CA PHE A 65 4.70 -9.93 -19.82
C PHE A 65 5.92 -10.88 -19.83
N PHE A 66 6.03 -11.77 -20.82
CA PHE A 66 7.04 -12.84 -20.87
C PHE A 66 8.48 -12.37 -21.16
N ALA A 67 8.67 -11.35 -22.02
CA ALA A 67 9.99 -10.92 -22.48
C ALA A 67 10.37 -9.48 -22.10
N THR A 68 9.54 -8.80 -21.31
CA THR A 68 9.76 -7.40 -20.92
C THR A 68 10.06 -7.28 -19.43
N PRO A 69 11.10 -6.53 -19.03
CA PRO A 69 11.30 -6.21 -17.61
C PRO A 69 10.16 -5.31 -17.13
N LEU A 70 9.54 -5.66 -16.00
CA LEU A 70 8.52 -4.82 -15.35
C LEU A 70 9.20 -3.90 -14.34
N LYS A 71 8.96 -2.59 -14.46
CA LYS A 71 9.45 -1.61 -13.48
C LYS A 71 8.35 -1.28 -12.49
N ILE A 72 8.59 -1.51 -11.21
CA ILE A 72 7.66 -1.15 -10.14
C ILE A 72 8.28 -0.03 -9.31
N LYS A 73 7.56 1.08 -9.17
CA LYS A 73 7.93 2.21 -8.32
C LYS A 73 6.89 2.38 -7.22
N GLU A 74 7.33 2.54 -5.99
CA GLU A 74 6.44 2.93 -4.90
C GLU A 74 6.41 4.45 -4.74
N ARG A 75 5.22 5.01 -4.54
CA ARG A 75 5.01 6.39 -4.09
C ARG A 75 4.15 6.41 -2.84
N HIS A 76 4.66 7.03 -1.79
CA HIS A 76 3.87 7.31 -0.60
C HIS A 76 2.99 8.53 -0.86
N LYS A 77 1.69 8.39 -0.61
CA LYS A 77 0.82 9.56 -0.55
C LYS A 77 1.10 10.26 0.77
N THR A 78 1.62 11.48 0.72
CA THR A 78 1.71 12.34 1.90
C THR A 78 0.29 12.55 2.42
N LYS A 79 0.07 12.29 3.71
CA LYS A 79 -1.18 12.72 4.35
C LYS A 79 -1.10 14.24 4.41
N THR A 80 -1.80 14.93 3.50
CA THR A 80 -2.09 16.36 3.69
C THR A 80 -2.85 16.47 5.00
N LYS A 81 -2.26 17.20 5.94
CA LYS A 81 -2.78 17.42 7.28
C LYS A 81 -3.85 18.50 7.26
#